data_AF-A0A1E4ECQ7-F1
#
_entry.id   AF-A0A1E4ECQ7-F1
#
_cell.length_a   1.000
_cell.length_b   1.000
_cell.length_c   1.000
_cell.angle_alpha   90.00
_cell.angle_beta   90.00
_cell.angle_gamma   90.00
#
_symmetry.space_group_name_H-M   'P 1'
#
loop_
_entity.id
_entity.type
_entity.pdbx_description
1 polymer ?
#
loop_
_entity_poly.entity_id
_entity_poly.type
_entity_poly.pdbx_seq_one_letter_code
_entity_poly.pdbx_strand_id
1 'polypeptide(L)'
;MSFLSIITYTGIFVFALTGAFKARAHKMDVFGGLVVAFATAYGGGTLRDLLIGIRPVNWINDRFALLLVISGAIVSFLLKNNENRFKRTIFFTDAIGLGMFTAAGIEVALRYGVNDMYALIMGVITATFGGLIADIFCNQVPNLFKKGELYATVCAIGGGVYLLLKNTNLDNDIALAICIILVVALRIYSKRKRLTLPEI
;
A
#
# COMPACT_ATOMS: atom_id res chain seq x y z
N MET A 1 4.83 -21.33 0.37
CA MET A 1 4.32 -19.96 0.23
C MET A 1 5.01 -19.34 -0.97
N SER A 2 4.29 -18.80 -1.94
CA SER A 2 4.92 -18.07 -3.06
C SER A 2 5.49 -16.73 -2.57
N PHE A 3 6.50 -16.18 -3.25
CA PHE A 3 7.05 -14.87 -2.89
C PHE A 3 5.99 -13.76 -2.93
N LEU A 4 5.10 -13.80 -3.93
CA LEU A 4 3.93 -12.92 -4.02
C LEU A 4 3.02 -12.99 -2.79
N SER A 5 2.79 -14.19 -2.24
CA SER A 5 1.99 -14.36 -1.02
C SER A 5 2.68 -13.70 0.19
N ILE A 6 4.00 -13.84 0.29
CA ILE A 6 4.79 -13.20 1.36
C ILE A 6 4.67 -11.68 1.27
N ILE A 7 4.84 -11.12 0.07
CA ILE A 7 4.68 -9.68 -0.19
C ILE A 7 3.27 -9.23 0.20
N THR A 8 2.24 -9.98 -0.21
CA THR A 8 0.84 -9.62 0.03
C THR A 8 0.51 -9.60 1.52
N TYR A 9 0.84 -10.66 2.27
CA TYR A 9 0.58 -10.72 3.71
C TYR A 9 1.38 -9.68 4.49
N THR A 10 2.64 -9.47 4.12
CA THR A 10 3.47 -8.43 4.75
C THR A 10 2.90 -7.04 4.46
N GLY A 11 2.45 -6.79 3.22
CA GLY A 11 1.79 -5.55 2.84
C GLY A 11 0.52 -5.29 3.65
N ILE A 12 -0.33 -6.31 3.82
CA ILE A 12 -1.55 -6.24 4.63
C ILE A 12 -1.22 -5.84 6.06
N PHE A 13 -0.25 -6.50 6.69
CA PHE A 13 0.18 -6.16 8.05
C PHE A 13 0.73 -4.74 8.15
N VAL A 14 1.60 -4.34 7.22
CA VAL A 14 2.25 -3.03 7.20
C VAL A 14 1.23 -1.89 6.97
N PHE A 15 0.24 -2.07 6.08
CA PHE A 15 -0.82 -1.09 5.89
C PHE A 15 -1.84 -1.07 7.03
N ALA A 16 -2.12 -2.21 7.67
CA ALA A 16 -2.91 -2.23 8.89
C ALA A 16 -2.24 -1.39 9.99
N LEU A 17 -0.91 -1.50 10.15
CA LEU A 17 -0.13 -0.64 11.05
C LEU A 17 -0.28 0.84 10.67
N THR A 18 -0.08 1.18 9.39
CA THR A 18 -0.24 2.56 8.89
C THR A 18 -1.62 3.12 9.25
N GLY A 19 -2.69 2.38 8.95
CA GLY A 19 -4.07 2.79 9.23
C GLY A 19 -4.35 2.94 10.72
N ALA A 20 -3.92 1.98 11.54
CA ALA A 20 -4.09 2.03 12.99
C ALA A 20 -3.36 3.24 13.60
N PHE A 21 -2.13 3.53 13.17
CA PHE A 21 -1.41 4.71 13.62
C PHE A 21 -2.05 6.02 13.15
N LYS A 22 -2.61 6.08 11.93
CA LYS A 22 -3.39 7.23 11.45
C LYS A 22 -4.61 7.48 12.35
N ALA A 23 -5.39 6.43 12.63
CA ALA A 23 -6.57 6.52 13.51
C ALA A 23 -6.19 6.98 14.92
N ARG A 24 -5.09 6.43 15.47
CA ARG A 24 -4.56 6.82 16.78
C ARG A 24 -4.12 8.27 16.81
N ALA A 25 -3.45 8.76 15.76
CA ALA A 25 -3.06 10.17 15.65
C ALA A 25 -4.28 11.12 15.65
N HIS A 26 -5.44 10.63 15.22
CA HIS A 26 -6.72 11.35 15.23
C HIS A 26 -7.59 11.00 16.45
N LYS A 27 -7.02 10.39 17.50
CA LYS A 27 -7.68 10.07 18.77
C LYS A 27 -8.97 9.24 18.63
N MET A 28 -9.04 8.39 17.61
CA MET A 28 -10.13 7.43 17.45
C MET A 28 -10.03 6.32 18.50
N ASP A 29 -11.16 5.69 18.83
CA ASP A 29 -11.22 4.55 19.74
C ASP A 29 -10.68 3.26 19.10
N VAL A 30 -10.68 2.16 19.86
CA VAL A 30 -10.14 0.87 19.39
C VAL A 30 -10.89 0.37 18.16
N PHE A 31 -12.21 0.52 18.16
CA PHE A 31 -13.05 0.10 17.04
C PHE A 31 -12.78 0.94 15.79
N GLY A 32 -12.73 2.27 15.91
CA GLY A 32 -12.34 3.16 14.83
C GLY A 32 -10.94 2.84 14.27
N GLY A 33 -9.98 2.55 15.15
CA GLY A 33 -8.65 2.11 14.74
C GLY A 33 -8.64 0.81 13.94
N LEU A 34 -9.44 -0.18 14.33
CA LEU A 34 -9.62 -1.42 13.57
C LEU A 34 -10.24 -1.19 12.19
N VAL A 35 -11.27 -0.34 12.11
CA VAL A 35 -11.94 -0.01 10.83
C VAL A 35 -10.97 0.68 9.88
N VAL A 36 -10.21 1.67 10.35
CA VAL A 36 -9.21 2.37 9.52
C VAL A 36 -8.07 1.43 9.13
N ALA A 37 -7.57 0.58 10.04
CA ALA A 37 -6.56 -0.43 9.72
C ALA A 37 -7.03 -1.39 8.62
N PHE A 38 -8.25 -1.92 8.75
CA PHE A 38 -8.87 -2.80 7.76
C PHE A 38 -9.03 -2.12 6.40
N ALA A 39 -9.58 -0.90 6.39
CA ALA A 39 -9.77 -0.14 5.16
C ALA A 39 -8.44 0.21 4.48
N THR A 40 -7.39 0.47 5.27
CA THR A 40 -6.05 0.74 4.74
C THR A 40 -5.45 -0.52 4.12
N ALA A 41 -5.55 -1.67 4.81
CA ALA A 41 -4.97 -2.92 4.37
C ALA A 41 -5.67 -3.54 3.15
N TYR A 42 -7.00 -3.45 3.07
CA TYR A 42 -7.79 -4.11 2.03
C TYR A 42 -8.46 -3.19 1.02
N GLY A 43 -8.57 -1.88 1.29
CA GLY A 43 -9.34 -0.97 0.44
C GLY A 43 -8.85 -0.92 -1.00
N GLY A 44 -7.53 -0.80 -1.19
CA GLY A 44 -6.93 -0.77 -2.53
C GLY A 44 -7.08 -2.11 -3.28
N GLY A 45 -6.78 -3.23 -2.62
CA GLY A 45 -6.93 -4.57 -3.20
C GLY A 45 -8.39 -4.94 -3.50
N THR A 46 -9.32 -4.53 -2.65
CA THR A 46 -10.76 -4.71 -2.88
C THR A 46 -11.21 -3.95 -4.13
N LEU A 47 -10.80 -2.69 -4.28
CA LEU A 47 -11.13 -1.90 -5.47
C LEU A 47 -10.53 -2.52 -6.74
N ARG A 48 -9.27 -2.94 -6.70
CA ARG A 48 -8.63 -3.70 -7.79
C ARG A 48 -9.46 -4.92 -8.17
N ASP A 49 -9.75 -5.78 -7.19
CA ASP A 49 -10.46 -7.04 -7.42
C ASP A 49 -11.83 -6.80 -8.05
N LEU A 50 -12.58 -5.80 -7.57
CA LEU A 50 -13.87 -5.42 -8.14
C LEU A 50 -13.79 -4.87 -9.57
N LEU A 51 -12.76 -4.06 -9.87
CA LEU A 51 -12.55 -3.50 -11.20
C LEU A 51 -12.14 -4.57 -12.23
N ILE A 52 -11.36 -5.56 -11.81
CA ILE A 52 -10.92 -6.69 -12.66
C ILE A 52 -12.00 -7.78 -12.77
N GLY A 53 -12.95 -7.82 -11.83
CA GLY A 53 -14.00 -8.83 -11.78
C GLY A 53 -13.64 -10.08 -10.96
N ILE A 54 -12.63 -9.99 -10.09
CA ILE A 54 -12.21 -11.06 -9.17
C ILE A 54 -13.24 -11.17 -8.04
N ARG A 55 -13.91 -12.31 -7.93
CA ARG A 55 -14.93 -12.59 -6.89
C ARG A 55 -14.78 -14.02 -6.36
N PRO A 56 -14.90 -14.24 -5.03
CA PRO A 56 -15.00 -13.22 -3.98
C PRO A 56 -13.71 -12.39 -3.86
N VAL A 57 -13.78 -11.21 -3.24
CA VAL A 57 -12.59 -10.38 -3.00
C VAL A 57 -11.62 -11.10 -2.06
N ASN A 58 -10.32 -10.87 -2.23
CA ASN A 58 -9.24 -11.66 -1.61
C ASN A 58 -9.42 -11.98 -0.12
N TRP A 59 -9.85 -11.00 0.68
CA TRP A 59 -9.90 -11.14 2.15
C TRP A 59 -11.07 -11.97 2.67
N ILE A 60 -12.08 -12.27 1.84
CA ILE A 60 -13.20 -13.10 2.26
C ILE A 60 -12.69 -14.53 2.49
N ASN A 61 -12.97 -15.06 3.68
CA ASN A 61 -12.50 -16.37 4.18
C ASN A 61 -11.00 -16.50 4.48
N ASP A 62 -10.19 -15.45 4.28
CA ASP A 62 -8.79 -15.46 4.68
C ASP A 62 -8.61 -15.08 6.17
N ARG A 63 -8.70 -16.11 7.02
CA ARG A 63 -8.55 -15.95 8.48
C ARG A 63 -7.16 -15.47 8.88
N PHE A 64 -6.13 -15.85 8.12
CA PHE A 64 -4.75 -15.48 8.44
C PHE A 64 -4.52 -14.00 8.18
N ALA A 65 -4.96 -13.49 7.02
CA ALA A 65 -4.86 -12.08 6.70
C ALA A 65 -5.68 -11.21 7.68
N LEU A 66 -6.85 -11.67 8.11
CA LEU A 66 -7.66 -10.96 9.12
C LEU A 66 -6.91 -10.84 10.47
N LEU A 67 -6.24 -11.90 10.91
CA LEU A 67 -5.39 -11.87 12.11
C LEU A 67 -4.22 -10.89 11.96
N LEU A 68 -3.64 -10.74 10.76
CA LEU A 68 -2.60 -9.73 10.50
C LEU A 68 -3.14 -8.31 10.66
N VAL A 69 -4.36 -8.03 10.22
CA VAL A 69 -4.97 -6.70 10.43
C VAL A 69 -5.23 -6.42 11.90
N ILE A 70 -5.82 -7.38 12.61
CA ILE A 70 -6.11 -7.26 14.06
C ILE A 70 -4.81 -7.09 14.85
N SER A 71 -3.78 -7.89 14.56
CA SER A 71 -2.49 -7.77 15.23
C SER A 71 -1.79 -6.45 14.95
N GLY A 72 -1.84 -5.94 13.70
CA GLY A 72 -1.32 -4.62 13.36
C GLY A 72 -1.99 -3.50 14.16
N ALA A 73 -3.32 -3.58 14.32
CA ALA A 73 -4.05 -2.63 15.16
C ALA A 73 -3.65 -2.74 16.64
N ILE A 74 -3.60 -3.95 17.21
CA ILE A 74 -3.17 -4.19 18.60
C ILE A 74 -1.77 -3.64 18.86
N VAL A 75 -0.82 -3.93 17.97
CA VAL A 75 0.55 -3.40 18.06
C VAL A 75 0.51 -1.88 18.13
N SER A 76 -0.26 -1.22 17.24
CA SER A 76 -0.40 0.23 17.25
C SER A 76 -0.91 0.76 18.59
N PHE A 77 -1.82 0.08 19.28
CA PHE A 77 -2.32 0.49 20.61
C PHE A 77 -1.30 0.31 21.73
N LEU A 78 -0.51 -0.77 21.72
CA LEU A 78 0.47 -1.07 22.76
C LEU A 78 1.67 -0.12 22.79
N LEU A 79 1.99 0.55 21.67
CA LEU A 79 3.09 1.51 21.65
C LEU A 79 2.82 2.72 22.58
N LYS A 80 3.85 3.26 23.22
CA LYS A 80 3.73 4.48 24.05
C LYS A 80 3.36 5.70 23.19
N ASN A 81 2.54 6.59 23.74
CA ASN A 81 2.05 7.79 23.05
C ASN A 81 3.23 8.73 22.73
N ASN A 82 3.56 8.88 21.44
CA ASN A 82 4.58 9.82 20.99
C ASN A 82 4.30 10.25 19.55
N GLU A 83 3.75 11.45 19.40
CA GLU A 83 3.24 11.98 18.13
C GLU A 83 4.32 12.06 17.04
N ASN A 84 5.54 12.48 17.38
CA ASN A 84 6.65 12.55 16.43
C ASN A 84 7.09 11.15 15.94
N ARG A 85 7.07 10.16 16.84
CA ARG A 85 7.32 8.77 16.44
C ARG A 85 6.22 8.24 15.52
N PHE A 86 4.95 8.57 15.78
CA PHE A 86 3.84 8.11 14.93
C PHE A 86 3.92 8.66 13.52
N LYS A 87 4.18 9.96 13.34
CA LYS A 87 4.34 10.56 12.00
C LYS A 87 5.45 9.87 11.20
N ARG A 88 6.56 9.52 11.87
CA ARG A 88 7.68 8.80 11.25
C ARG A 88 7.30 7.36 10.91
N THR A 89 6.68 6.64 11.85
CA THR A 89 6.24 5.25 11.64
C THR A 89 5.23 5.16 10.50
N ILE A 90 4.18 5.99 10.52
CA ILE A 90 3.17 6.08 9.45
C ILE A 90 3.84 6.24 8.10
N PHE A 91 4.82 7.15 7.97
CA PHE A 91 5.50 7.37 6.71
C PHE A 91 6.30 6.14 6.21
N PHE A 92 7.06 5.49 7.09
CA PHE A 92 7.86 4.33 6.68
C PHE A 92 7.00 3.11 6.38
N THR A 93 5.98 2.83 7.19
CA THR A 93 5.05 1.72 6.93
C THR A 93 4.25 1.99 5.66
N ASP A 94 3.79 3.21 5.44
CA ASP A 94 3.14 3.62 4.19
C ASP A 94 4.06 3.44 2.97
N ALA A 95 5.33 3.89 3.03
CA ALA A 95 6.27 3.71 1.94
C ALA A 95 6.52 2.22 1.60
N ILE A 96 6.69 1.37 2.62
CA ILE A 96 6.91 -0.08 2.45
C ILE A 96 5.67 -0.72 1.82
N GLY A 97 4.49 -0.43 2.34
CA GLY A 97 3.25 -0.99 1.80
C GLY A 97 2.94 -0.51 0.39
N LEU A 98 3.29 0.75 0.03
CA LEU A 98 3.19 1.24 -1.35
C LEU A 98 4.00 0.36 -2.31
N GLY A 99 5.26 0.03 -1.96
CA GLY A 99 6.09 -0.84 -2.78
C GLY A 99 5.49 -2.25 -2.91
N MET A 100 5.12 -2.86 -1.79
CA MET A 100 4.54 -4.21 -1.75
C MET A 100 3.26 -4.31 -2.57
N PHE A 101 2.32 -3.38 -2.40
CA PHE A 101 1.04 -3.39 -3.09
C PHE A 101 1.10 -2.91 -4.53
N THR A 102 2.10 -2.10 -4.90
CA THR A 102 2.37 -1.81 -6.32
C THR A 102 2.75 -3.10 -7.02
N ALA A 103 3.77 -3.80 -6.52
CA ALA A 103 4.25 -5.05 -7.12
C ALA A 103 3.16 -6.13 -7.14
N ALA A 104 2.50 -6.37 -5.99
CA ALA A 104 1.43 -7.36 -5.89
C ALA A 104 0.19 -7.00 -6.72
N GLY A 105 -0.17 -5.71 -6.80
CA GLY A 105 -1.31 -5.24 -7.59
C GLY A 105 -1.12 -5.49 -9.08
N ILE A 106 0.07 -5.19 -9.61
CA ILE A 106 0.40 -5.44 -11.03
C ILE A 106 0.40 -6.93 -11.31
N GLU A 107 1.11 -7.72 -10.51
CA GLU A 107 1.25 -9.15 -10.74
C GLU A 107 -0.09 -9.90 -10.64
N VAL A 108 -0.96 -9.52 -9.69
CA VAL A 108 -2.33 -10.05 -9.65
C VAL A 108 -3.09 -9.67 -10.92
N ALA A 109 -3.06 -8.40 -11.34
CA ALA A 109 -3.78 -7.98 -12.54
C ALA A 109 -3.33 -8.74 -13.80
N LEU A 110 -2.02 -8.91 -13.99
CA LEU A 110 -1.46 -9.67 -15.11
C LEU A 110 -1.90 -11.14 -15.09
N ARG A 111 -1.95 -11.78 -13.92
CA ARG A 111 -2.41 -13.17 -13.78
C ARG A 111 -3.88 -13.35 -14.16
N TYR A 112 -4.68 -12.29 -14.10
CA TYR A 112 -6.08 -12.27 -14.53
C TYR A 112 -6.25 -11.79 -15.98
N GLY A 113 -5.18 -11.74 -16.77
CA GLY A 113 -5.23 -11.42 -18.21
C GLY A 113 -5.42 -9.94 -18.52
N VAL A 114 -5.25 -9.05 -17.53
CA VAL A 114 -5.24 -7.61 -17.77
C VAL A 114 -3.95 -7.24 -18.51
N ASN A 115 -4.04 -6.38 -19.53
CA ASN A 115 -2.85 -5.93 -20.26
C ASN A 115 -1.89 -5.09 -19.39
N ASP A 116 -0.64 -4.93 -19.82
CA ASP A 116 0.43 -4.27 -19.06
C ASP A 116 0.06 -2.87 -18.57
N MET A 117 -0.58 -2.06 -19.42
CA MET A 117 -0.93 -0.69 -19.07
C MET A 117 -2.02 -0.62 -18.00
N TYR A 118 -3.08 -1.41 -18.13
CA TYR A 118 -4.10 -1.49 -17.09
C TYR A 118 -3.59 -2.21 -15.83
N ALA A 119 -2.68 -3.17 -15.96
CA ALA A 119 -2.05 -3.80 -14.81
C ALA A 119 -1.21 -2.80 -14.00
N LEU A 120 -0.49 -1.89 -14.66
CA LEU A 120 0.19 -0.77 -13.99
C LEU A 120 -0.80 0.11 -13.21
N ILE A 121 -1.90 0.49 -13.85
CA ILE A 121 -2.96 1.30 -13.20
C ILE A 121 -3.53 0.55 -11.98
N MET A 122 -3.80 -0.74 -12.11
CA MET A 122 -4.28 -1.58 -11.01
C MET A 122 -3.26 -1.69 -9.87
N GLY A 123 -1.97 -1.76 -10.19
CA GLY A 123 -0.87 -1.65 -9.22
C GLY A 123 -0.91 -0.37 -8.43
N VAL A 124 -0.98 0.77 -9.12
CA VAL A 124 -1.04 2.10 -8.51
C VAL A 124 -2.30 2.25 -7.65
N ILE A 125 -3.46 1.78 -8.13
CA ILE A 125 -4.71 1.79 -7.35
C ILE A 125 -4.56 0.96 -6.09
N THR A 126 -4.06 -0.28 -6.20
CA THR A 126 -3.88 -1.20 -5.07
C THR A 126 -3.00 -0.57 -4.00
N ALA A 127 -1.90 0.07 -4.41
CA ALA A 127 -0.95 0.70 -3.51
C ALA A 127 -1.53 1.96 -2.84
N THR A 128 -2.23 2.81 -3.58
CA THR A 128 -2.56 4.15 -3.12
C THR A 128 -3.93 4.29 -2.46
N PHE A 129 -4.92 3.49 -2.87
CA PHE A 129 -6.30 3.68 -2.44
C PHE A 129 -6.56 3.28 -0.98
N GLY A 130 -5.81 2.31 -0.45
CA GLY A 130 -5.89 1.98 0.97
C GLY A 130 -5.52 3.18 1.86
N GLY A 131 -4.38 3.81 1.57
CA GLY A 131 -3.93 5.02 2.26
C GLY A 131 -4.88 6.20 2.07
N LEU A 132 -5.45 6.35 0.86
CA LEU A 132 -6.44 7.38 0.53
C LEU A 132 -7.72 7.24 1.35
N ILE A 133 -8.30 6.04 1.43
CA ILE A 133 -9.52 5.79 2.21
C ILE A 133 -9.26 6.10 3.69
N ALA A 134 -8.10 5.71 4.21
CA ALA A 134 -7.71 6.01 5.58
C ALA A 134 -7.62 7.51 5.85
N ASP A 135 -7.06 8.29 4.92
CA ASP A 135 -6.98 9.74 5.04
C ASP A 135 -8.38 10.38 5.04
N ILE A 136 -9.30 9.88 4.20
CA ILE A 136 -10.70 10.33 4.18
C ILE A 136 -11.39 10.04 5.52
N PHE A 137 -11.23 8.83 6.07
CA PHE A 137 -11.79 8.47 7.38
C PHE A 137 -11.22 9.33 8.52
N CYS A 138 -9.97 9.76 8.41
CA CYS A 138 -9.34 10.68 9.35
C CYS A 138 -9.67 12.17 9.09
N ASN A 139 -10.56 12.48 8.13
CA ASN A 139 -10.91 13.83 7.71
C ASN A 139 -9.68 14.68 7.32
N GLN A 140 -8.73 14.06 6.62
CA GLN A 140 -7.53 14.69 6.10
C GLN A 140 -7.56 14.68 4.58
N VAL A 141 -6.96 15.71 3.97
CA VAL A 141 -6.67 15.67 2.53
C VAL A 141 -5.75 14.47 2.26
N PRO A 142 -6.14 13.52 1.38
CA PRO A 142 -5.32 12.35 1.06
C PRO A 142 -3.91 12.70 0.62
N ASN A 143 -2.92 11.92 1.07
CA ASN A 143 -1.53 12.10 0.65
C ASN A 143 -1.35 12.00 -0.87
N LEU A 144 -2.24 11.28 -1.55
CA LEU A 144 -2.30 11.21 -3.00
C LEU A 144 -2.46 12.59 -3.66
N PHE A 145 -3.19 13.50 -3.02
CA PHE A 145 -3.50 14.85 -3.56
C PHE A 145 -2.64 15.95 -2.95
N LYS A 146 -1.83 15.64 -1.93
CA LYS A 146 -0.98 16.64 -1.27
C LYS A 146 0.22 16.99 -2.12
N LYS A 147 0.56 18.29 -2.14
CA LYS A 147 1.80 18.79 -2.74
C LYS A 147 3.02 18.25 -1.97
N GLY A 148 4.13 18.02 -2.68
CA GLY A 148 5.45 17.79 -2.06
C GLY A 148 5.76 16.36 -1.65
N GLU A 149 4.99 15.39 -2.13
CA GLU A 149 5.15 13.99 -1.81
C GLU A 149 4.81 13.14 -3.04
N LEU A 150 5.80 12.71 -3.83
CA LEU A 150 5.56 11.81 -4.96
C LEU A 150 4.99 10.49 -4.41
N TYR A 151 3.70 10.25 -4.66
CA TYR A 151 2.93 9.15 -4.08
C TYR A 151 2.53 8.13 -5.16
N ALA A 152 1.54 8.46 -6.00
CA ALA A 152 1.21 7.61 -7.15
C ALA A 152 2.32 7.58 -8.21
N THR A 153 3.06 8.68 -8.37
CA THR A 153 4.15 8.80 -9.34
C THR A 153 5.27 7.80 -9.09
N VAL A 154 5.68 7.59 -7.83
CA VAL A 154 6.72 6.58 -7.52
C VAL A 154 6.22 5.16 -7.75
N CYS A 155 4.93 4.89 -7.52
CA CYS A 155 4.30 3.61 -7.81
C CYS A 155 4.27 3.36 -9.33
N ALA A 156 3.93 4.38 -10.13
CA ALA A 156 3.92 4.28 -11.58
C ALA A 156 5.33 4.04 -12.14
N ILE A 157 6.36 4.73 -11.62
CA ILE A 157 7.75 4.51 -12.03
C ILE A 157 8.21 3.09 -11.66
N GLY A 158 8.02 2.67 -10.41
CA GLY A 158 8.43 1.35 -9.93
C GLY A 158 7.70 0.21 -10.64
N GLY A 159 6.40 0.39 -10.88
CA GLY A 159 5.58 -0.55 -11.63
C GLY A 159 5.94 -0.62 -13.11
N GLY A 160 6.27 0.52 -13.74
CA GLY A 160 6.76 0.55 -15.12
C GLY A 160 8.08 -0.20 -15.27
N VAL A 161 9.01 -0.01 -14.33
CA VAL A 161 10.27 -0.78 -14.29
C VAL A 161 10.00 -2.27 -14.11
N TYR A 162 9.08 -2.66 -13.24
CA TYR A 162 8.67 -4.06 -13.07
C TYR A 162 8.17 -4.70 -14.39
N LEU A 163 7.29 -4.00 -15.12
CA LEU A 163 6.77 -4.47 -16.41
C LEU A 163 7.89 -4.60 -17.46
N LEU A 164 8.83 -3.65 -17.51
CA LEU A 164 9.98 -3.75 -18.41
C LEU A 164 10.88 -4.95 -18.07
N LEU A 165 11.14 -5.20 -16.78
CA LEU A 165 11.93 -6.34 -16.33
C LEU A 165 11.24 -7.68 -16.62
N LYS A 166 9.91 -7.73 -16.62
CA LYS A 166 9.13 -8.93 -16.94
C LYS A 166 9.31 -9.39 -18.39
N ASN A 167 9.68 -8.48 -19.30
CA ASN A 167 10.00 -8.80 -20.69
C ASN A 167 11.44 -9.32 -20.88
N THR A 168 12.20 -9.48 -19.81
CA THR A 168 13.57 -10.04 -19.82
C THR A 168 13.57 -11.46 -19.26
N ASN A 169 14.67 -12.20 -19.41
CA ASN A 169 14.85 -13.52 -18.80
C ASN A 169 15.12 -13.47 -17.28
N LEU A 170 14.85 -12.34 -16.62
CA LEU A 170 15.03 -12.19 -15.18
C LEU A 170 13.94 -12.95 -14.42
N ASP A 171 14.31 -13.55 -13.30
CA ASP A 171 13.37 -14.20 -12.42
C ASP A 171 12.30 -13.22 -11.89
N ASN A 172 11.04 -13.64 -11.90
CA ASN A 172 9.91 -12.78 -11.54
C ASN A 172 9.96 -12.33 -10.07
N ASP A 173 10.46 -13.17 -9.16
CA ASP A 173 10.57 -12.80 -7.75
C ASP A 173 11.65 -11.73 -7.55
N ILE A 174 12.74 -11.79 -8.33
CA ILE A 174 13.75 -10.72 -8.37
C ILE A 174 13.14 -9.42 -8.93
N ALA A 175 12.37 -9.49 -10.01
CA ALA A 175 11.70 -8.31 -10.59
C ALA A 175 10.72 -7.66 -9.59
N LEU A 176 9.94 -8.47 -8.85
CA LEU A 176 9.06 -8.00 -7.78
C LEU A 176 9.86 -7.32 -6.65
N ALA A 177 10.98 -7.91 -6.23
CA ALA A 177 11.84 -7.32 -5.20
C ALA A 177 12.42 -5.96 -5.63
N ILE A 178 12.90 -5.86 -6.88
CA ILE A 178 13.40 -4.60 -7.46
C ILE A 178 12.30 -3.53 -7.46
N CYS A 179 11.07 -3.90 -7.87
CA CYS A 179 9.92 -3.00 -7.85
C CYS A 179 9.70 -2.40 -6.45
N ILE A 180 9.63 -3.26 -5.43
CA ILE A 180 9.39 -2.85 -4.04
C ILE A 180 10.49 -1.92 -3.55
N ILE A 181 11.76 -2.29 -3.73
CA ILE A 181 12.91 -1.51 -3.30
C ILE A 181 12.92 -0.14 -3.99
N LEU A 182 12.64 -0.11 -5.28
CA LEU A 182 12.63 1.12 -6.07
C LEU A 182 11.53 2.08 -5.61
N VAL A 183 10.30 1.59 -5.41
CA VAL A 183 9.18 2.40 -4.90
C VAL A 183 9.52 2.97 -3.52
N VAL A 184 10.02 2.14 -2.60
CA VAL A 184 10.39 2.56 -1.23
C VAL A 184 11.51 3.60 -1.26
N ALA A 185 12.57 3.35 -2.04
CA ALA A 185 13.71 4.25 -2.16
C ALA A 185 13.30 5.61 -2.74
N LEU A 186 12.51 5.61 -3.83
CA LEU A 186 12.01 6.83 -4.45
C LEU A 186 11.07 7.59 -3.52
N ARG A 187 10.23 6.89 -2.75
CA ARG A 187 9.33 7.51 -1.77
C ARG A 187 10.11 8.21 -0.65
N ILE A 188 11.13 7.56 -0.11
CA ILE A 188 12.01 8.14 0.91
C ILE A 188 12.81 9.32 0.33
N TYR A 189 13.34 9.17 -0.88
CA TYR A 189 14.11 10.20 -1.57
C TYR A 189 13.25 11.44 -1.84
N SER A 190 12.04 11.25 -2.36
CA SER A 190 11.06 12.32 -2.62
C SER A 190 10.78 13.14 -1.37
N LYS A 191 10.52 12.49 -0.22
CA LYS A 191 10.28 13.20 1.04
C LYS A 191 11.51 13.95 1.56
N ARG A 192 12.70 13.37 1.43
CA ARG A 192 13.96 14.03 1.86
C ARG A 192 14.28 15.27 1.01
N LYS A 193 14.04 15.20 -0.30
CA LYS A 193 14.33 16.28 -1.25
C LYS A 193 13.13 17.23 -1.49
N ARG A 194 11.98 16.97 -0.86
CA ARG A 194 10.73 17.74 -1.03
C ARG A 194 10.33 17.89 -2.50
N LEU A 195 10.45 16.80 -3.27
CA LEU A 195 10.14 16.81 -4.69
C LEU A 195 8.64 17.08 -4.92
N THR A 196 8.35 18.01 -5.82
CA THR A 196 7.01 18.46 -6.20
C THR A 196 6.79 18.28 -7.70
N LEU A 197 5.53 18.09 -8.10
CA LEU A 197 5.12 18.19 -9.51
C LEU A 197 4.71 19.64 -9.82
N PRO A 198 4.74 20.08 -11.09
CA PRO A 198 4.33 21.42 -11.48
C PRO A 198 2.85 21.69 -11.14
N GLU A 199 2.54 22.96 -10.90
CA GLU A 199 1.17 23.43 -10.64
C GLU A 199 0.44 23.68 -11.96
N ILE A 200 -0.90 23.53 -11.94
CA ILE A 200 -1.79 23.83 -13.06
C ILE A 200 -2.24 25.29 -12.94
#